data_AF-A0A502M1K2-F1
#
_entry.id   AF-A0A502M1K2-F1
#
_cell.length_a   1.000
_cell.length_b   1.000
_cell.length_c   1.000
_cell.angle_alpha   90.00
_cell.angle_beta   90.00
_cell.angle_gamma   90.00
#
_symmetry.space_group_name_H-M   'P 1'
#
loop_
_entity.id
_entity.type
_entity.pdbx_description
1 polymer ?
#
loop_
_entity_poly.entity_id
_entity_poly.type
_entity_poly.pdbx_seq_one_letter_code
_entity_poly.pdbx_strand_id
1 'polypeptide(L)'
;MKVLKFKWINFFDQLMHDYTFYPAPSQYIDDMNATNGYKLTNYQGDVTDKVSALETKSKAMDKSKLTAKLGVYWYGVTANSTLYSGPYYAQGFVSGQSEIFKKNTHFAEKAFAESKNTVNEIITNYQQKTLSPEEFNTNIFNLYRQGTTSTTPYSSLTEAQKQIVNQDPQGFGIRLFKRENTNSAPYDIIQTPFVFNNVTADYSFNDAYAQLMYGKTIEELKAGKGTGDAYIYGTGLSFRTLLQAAINWNTVADVRTNGVSEAWLAKLADGGNIGGKDQESSAEKTPFDVKDKINALKAVNKDKQLVDFGGNLGKDLNPSENDAAVRDRSNVNDKIKSAGYEKIKEAVKALLDEFERTHQNVRPADGKYRFTSFYPFINQSKEFGESLKFVKEAIEGLDSRIQLDLVFFTDNKDPNYVAYINQGANGTRNVGWSYDYNSIGSGYDGLSWNWPLFPTLIKIGVEKDSHPEFATAFPRIAKLAEDLLAYQEQPGHEFVSSVPFKELYKVEPRRYTVLPTLLASNVTKNSVTDKYELVLTEKNRPIPYKPQGNKQVTDIYQYSAVFWNQYVADKTNDYLTELMEELTTFLGIEYSSATITKAKDSFVNVLVQKGYVAPYTVNNSVDMYVDWRINK
;
A
#
# COMPACT_ATOMS: atom_id res chain seq x y z
N MET A 1 -23.30 11.19 25.36
CA MET A 1 -22.04 11.96 25.28
C MET A 1 -21.23 11.34 24.15
N LYS A 2 -21.10 12.08 23.03
CA LYS A 2 -20.58 11.56 21.76
C LYS A 2 -19.07 11.33 21.85
N VAL A 3 -18.64 10.10 21.60
CA VAL A 3 -17.24 9.69 21.56
C VAL A 3 -16.75 9.88 20.12
N LEU A 4 -15.96 10.93 19.89
CA LEU A 4 -15.15 11.12 18.70
C LEU A 4 -13.91 10.21 18.81
N LYS A 5 -13.90 9.09 18.07
CA LYS A 5 -12.75 8.16 17.96
C LYS A 5 -12.21 8.17 16.53
N PHE A 6 -11.38 9.18 16.24
CA PHE A 6 -10.38 9.15 15.16
C PHE A 6 -9.05 8.63 15.73
N LYS A 7 -8.16 8.04 14.91
CA LYS A 7 -6.88 7.41 15.32
C LYS A 7 -5.80 8.44 15.68
N TRP A 8 -6.20 9.41 16.49
CA TRP A 8 -5.34 10.02 17.48
C TRP A 8 -4.80 8.96 18.46
N ILE A 9 -5.49 7.82 18.66
CA ILE A 9 -5.06 6.75 19.57
C ILE A 9 -3.81 5.99 19.10
N ASN A 10 -3.50 5.78 17.81
CA ASN A 10 -2.23 5.09 17.49
C ASN A 10 -1.02 6.02 17.65
N PHE A 11 -1.20 7.30 17.29
CA PHE A 11 -0.21 8.34 17.55
C PHE A 11 -0.07 8.57 19.06
N PHE A 12 -1.17 8.72 19.83
CA PHE A 12 -1.16 8.77 21.30
C PHE A 12 -0.80 7.44 21.96
N ASP A 13 -1.00 6.27 21.38
CA ASP A 13 -0.56 4.99 21.96
C ASP A 13 0.96 4.90 21.85
N GLN A 14 1.54 5.40 20.76
CA GLN A 14 2.98 5.67 20.68
C GLN A 14 3.42 6.87 21.57
N LEU A 15 2.52 7.79 21.90
CA LEU A 15 2.80 8.99 22.73
C LEU A 15 2.53 8.77 24.23
N MET A 16 1.72 7.77 24.62
CA MET A 16 1.11 7.57 25.94
C MET A 16 1.09 6.12 26.41
N HIS A 17 1.27 5.12 25.54
CA HIS A 17 1.20 3.70 25.93
C HIS A 17 2.53 2.94 25.70
N ASP A 18 3.30 3.24 24.66
CA ASP A 18 4.70 2.80 24.54
C ASP A 18 5.72 3.90 24.90
N TYR A 19 5.27 5.16 24.98
CA TYR A 19 6.08 6.36 25.27
C TYR A 19 7.42 6.44 24.48
N THR A 20 7.52 5.75 23.34
CA THR A 20 8.69 5.68 22.47
C THR A 20 8.89 7.00 21.72
N PHE A 21 7.94 7.94 21.78
CA PHE A 21 8.19 9.28 21.28
C PHE A 21 9.34 9.94 22.06
N TYR A 22 10.26 10.51 21.29
CA TYR A 22 11.35 11.34 21.76
C TYR A 22 10.75 12.64 22.30
N PRO A 23 10.62 12.86 23.63
CA PRO A 23 10.26 14.18 24.12
C PRO A 23 11.19 15.19 23.43
N ALA A 24 10.74 16.37 23.01
CA ALA A 24 11.65 17.42 22.52
C ALA A 24 11.85 18.45 23.64
N PRO A 25 12.53 18.09 24.77
CA PRO A 25 12.64 18.99 25.89
C PRO A 25 13.54 20.15 25.48
N SER A 26 12.93 21.33 25.38
CA SER A 26 13.61 22.57 24.98
C SER A 26 14.85 22.80 25.84
N GLN A 27 14.78 22.54 27.15
CA GLN A 27 15.92 22.69 28.05
C GLN A 27 17.12 21.82 27.64
N TYR A 28 16.91 20.53 27.36
CA TYR A 28 17.99 19.65 26.91
C TYR A 28 18.54 20.09 25.56
N ILE A 29 17.66 20.45 24.63
CA ILE A 29 18.08 20.91 23.30
C ILE A 29 18.90 22.19 23.41
N ASP A 30 18.47 23.12 24.27
CA ASP A 30 19.16 24.38 24.55
C ASP A 30 20.52 24.12 25.22
N ASP A 31 20.59 23.25 26.22
CA ASP A 31 21.83 22.87 26.92
C ASP A 31 22.83 22.22 25.95
N MET A 32 22.37 21.30 25.11
CA MET A 32 23.19 20.62 24.10
C MET A 32 23.61 21.56 22.97
N ASN A 33 22.77 22.53 22.60
CA ASN A 33 23.11 23.56 21.62
C ASN A 33 24.11 24.58 22.17
N ALA A 34 24.00 24.94 23.45
CA ALA A 34 24.89 25.87 24.13
C ALA A 34 26.30 25.27 24.30
N THR A 35 26.37 23.98 24.59
CA THR A 35 27.64 23.25 24.78
C THR A 35 28.19 22.61 23.51
N ASN A 36 27.39 22.54 22.42
CA ASN A 36 27.64 21.67 21.26
C ASN A 36 27.94 20.22 21.68
N GLY A 37 27.33 19.75 22.77
CA GLY A 37 27.64 18.47 23.41
C GLY A 37 27.10 17.23 22.71
N TYR A 38 26.30 17.38 21.64
CA TYR A 38 25.72 16.24 20.94
C TYR A 38 26.71 15.56 19.99
N LYS A 39 26.47 14.26 19.77
CA LYS A 39 27.20 13.42 18.84
C LYS A 39 26.24 12.76 17.86
N LEU A 40 26.63 12.72 16.60
CA LEU A 40 25.90 12.02 15.54
C LEU A 40 26.64 10.75 15.12
N THR A 41 25.86 9.80 14.66
CA THR A 41 26.22 8.48 14.13
C THR A 41 25.31 8.19 12.95
N ASN A 42 25.68 7.26 12.08
CA ASN A 42 24.74 6.70 11.12
C ASN A 42 23.75 5.75 11.83
N TYR A 43 22.84 5.16 11.07
CA TYR A 43 21.89 4.16 11.57
C TYR A 43 22.58 2.93 12.21
N GLN A 44 23.80 2.61 11.80
CA GLN A 44 24.60 1.50 12.35
C GLN A 44 25.41 1.87 13.60
N GLY A 45 25.34 3.12 14.07
CA GLY A 45 26.09 3.61 15.23
C GLY A 45 27.50 4.13 14.90
N ASP A 46 27.90 4.18 13.63
CA ASP A 46 29.24 4.59 13.21
C ASP A 46 29.36 6.09 12.94
N VAL A 47 30.55 6.63 13.20
CA VAL A 47 30.94 8.00 12.81
C VAL A 47 31.66 7.93 11.46
N THR A 48 30.93 8.23 10.39
CA THR A 48 31.48 8.32 9.01
C THR A 48 31.84 9.76 8.65
N ASP A 49 32.60 9.96 7.58
CA ASP A 49 32.93 11.32 7.08
C ASP A 49 31.68 12.17 6.81
N LYS A 50 30.61 11.57 6.26
CA LYS A 50 29.33 12.25 6.01
C LYS A 50 28.66 12.67 7.31
N VAL A 51 28.69 11.81 8.32
CA VAL A 51 28.14 12.09 9.66
C VAL A 51 28.93 13.20 10.34
N SER A 52 30.26 13.13 10.31
CA SER A 52 31.14 14.16 10.85
C SER A 52 30.92 15.52 10.18
N ALA A 53 30.73 15.53 8.85
CA ALA A 53 30.42 16.74 8.10
C ALA A 53 29.04 17.33 8.47
N LEU A 54 28.02 16.48 8.66
CA LEU A 54 26.70 16.90 9.12
C LEU A 54 26.77 17.49 10.54
N GLU A 55 27.45 16.80 11.46
CA GLU A 55 27.64 17.24 12.84
C GLU A 55 28.34 18.61 12.88
N THR A 56 29.43 18.77 12.12
CA THR A 56 30.16 20.03 12.03
C THR A 56 29.26 21.17 11.55
N LYS A 57 28.47 20.94 10.48
CA LYS A 57 27.54 21.94 9.96
C LYS A 57 26.41 22.27 10.94
N SER A 58 25.89 21.27 11.64
CA SER A 58 24.86 21.46 12.66
C SER A 58 25.39 22.28 13.85
N LYS A 59 26.62 22.02 14.28
CA LYS A 59 27.28 22.77 15.38
C LYS A 59 27.55 24.21 15.00
N ALA A 60 27.93 24.45 13.75
CA ALA A 60 28.16 25.79 13.19
C ALA A 60 26.89 26.60 12.88
N MET A 61 25.69 26.01 13.07
CA MET A 61 24.44 26.70 12.78
C MET A 61 24.21 27.89 13.71
N ASP A 62 23.70 28.99 13.15
CA ASP A 62 23.19 30.13 13.90
C ASP A 62 22.08 29.69 14.87
N LYS A 63 22.39 29.75 16.17
CA LYS A 63 21.53 29.27 17.26
C LYS A 63 20.27 30.13 17.46
N SER A 64 20.19 31.31 16.84
CA SER A 64 18.99 32.13 16.87
C SER A 64 17.87 31.58 15.98
N LYS A 65 18.22 30.77 14.97
CA LYS A 65 17.26 30.21 14.01
C LYS A 65 16.37 29.16 14.66
N LEU A 66 15.11 29.12 14.23
CA LEU A 66 14.13 28.15 14.69
C LEU A 66 14.61 26.69 14.51
N THR A 67 15.29 26.39 13.40
CA THR A 67 15.86 25.07 13.14
C THR A 67 16.90 24.64 14.17
N ALA A 68 17.70 25.58 14.69
CA ALA A 68 18.68 25.30 15.73
C ALA A 68 17.97 25.11 17.09
N LYS A 69 17.04 26.00 17.43
CA LYS A 69 16.23 25.92 18.68
C LYS A 69 15.42 24.63 18.79
N LEU A 70 14.94 24.11 17.65
CA LEU A 70 14.21 22.84 17.58
C LEU A 70 15.13 21.62 17.45
N GLY A 71 16.45 21.81 17.34
CA GLY A 71 17.40 20.70 17.19
C GLY A 71 17.22 19.87 15.92
N VAL A 72 16.61 20.43 14.86
CA VAL A 72 16.11 19.69 13.67
C VAL A 72 17.16 18.77 13.01
N TYR A 73 18.44 19.14 13.08
CA TYR A 73 19.52 18.42 12.41
C TYR A 73 20.28 17.42 13.29
N TRP A 74 19.96 17.34 14.58
CA TRP A 74 20.72 16.48 15.50
C TRP A 74 19.85 15.72 16.51
N TYR A 75 18.79 16.33 17.02
CA TYR A 75 17.91 15.73 18.01
C TYR A 75 17.00 14.69 17.35
N GLY A 76 16.87 13.49 17.92
CA GLY A 76 16.09 12.41 17.31
C GLY A 76 16.76 11.70 16.12
N VAL A 77 17.94 12.17 15.68
CA VAL A 77 18.63 11.62 14.50
C VAL A 77 19.31 10.28 14.81
N THR A 78 19.76 10.08 16.05
CA THR A 78 20.45 8.87 16.48
C THR A 78 20.02 8.45 17.87
N ALA A 79 20.23 7.18 18.21
CA ALA A 79 19.89 6.70 19.55
C ALA A 79 20.58 7.50 20.68
N ASN A 80 21.81 7.96 20.44
CA ASN A 80 22.65 8.68 21.41
C ASN A 80 22.30 10.16 21.57
N SER A 81 21.64 10.76 20.59
CA SER A 81 21.29 12.18 20.60
C SER A 81 19.86 12.44 21.06
N THR A 82 19.24 11.44 21.69
CA THR A 82 17.80 11.41 21.89
C THR A 82 17.44 10.94 23.28
N LEU A 83 16.47 11.62 23.89
CA LEU A 83 15.90 11.22 25.18
C LEU A 83 14.67 10.33 24.95
N TYR A 84 14.40 9.46 25.92
CA TYR A 84 13.31 8.49 25.86
C TYR A 84 12.48 8.57 27.13
N SER A 85 11.16 8.65 26.97
CA SER A 85 10.19 8.50 28.06
C SER A 85 9.60 7.08 28.14
N GLY A 86 9.95 6.22 27.19
CA GLY A 86 9.52 4.82 27.04
C GLY A 86 9.81 3.90 28.21
N PRO A 87 9.12 2.75 28.34
CA PRO A 87 9.54 1.65 29.21
C PRO A 87 10.87 1.04 28.75
N TYR A 88 11.24 1.25 27.48
CA TYR A 88 12.55 0.92 26.93
C TYR A 88 13.15 2.13 26.22
N TYR A 89 14.48 2.19 26.14
CA TYR A 89 15.23 3.16 25.35
C TYR A 89 16.21 2.46 24.42
N ALA A 90 16.36 2.97 23.20
CA ALA A 90 17.27 2.39 22.23
C ALA A 90 18.73 2.72 22.62
N GLN A 91 19.58 1.69 22.64
CA GLN A 91 21.03 1.88 22.60
C GLN A 91 21.57 2.02 21.17
N GLY A 92 20.72 1.75 20.17
CA GLY A 92 21.09 1.67 18.77
C GLY A 92 21.78 0.35 18.43
N PHE A 93 22.48 0.35 17.29
CA PHE A 93 23.24 -0.81 16.83
C PHE A 93 24.52 -0.99 17.65
N VAL A 94 24.72 -2.20 18.16
CA VAL A 94 25.96 -2.66 18.79
C VAL A 94 26.70 -3.55 17.80
N SER A 95 27.93 -3.16 17.47
CA SER A 95 28.81 -3.88 16.54
C SER A 95 28.25 -4.10 15.14
N GLY A 96 27.19 -3.37 14.74
CA GLY A 96 26.53 -3.50 13.43
C GLY A 96 25.69 -4.77 13.24
N GLN A 97 25.49 -5.57 14.30
CA GLN A 97 24.83 -6.89 14.19
C GLN A 97 23.54 -7.00 15.01
N SER A 98 23.45 -6.21 16.08
CA SER A 98 22.33 -6.27 17.01
C SER A 98 21.84 -4.89 17.31
N GLU A 99 20.53 -4.69 17.30
CA GLU A 99 19.90 -3.51 17.85
C GLU A 99 19.39 -3.85 19.25
N ILE A 100 19.73 -3.01 20.23
CA ILE A 100 19.43 -3.26 21.64
C ILE A 100 18.54 -2.16 22.20
N PHE A 101 17.45 -2.57 22.85
CA PHE A 101 16.61 -1.69 23.67
C PHE A 101 16.72 -2.11 25.12
N LYS A 102 16.98 -1.16 26.01
CA LYS A 102 17.15 -1.40 27.44
C LYS A 102 15.98 -0.86 28.24
N LYS A 103 15.63 -1.59 29.31
CA LYS A 103 14.61 -1.16 30.26
C LYS A 103 14.96 0.20 30.83
N ASN A 104 14.02 1.14 30.74
CA ASN A 104 14.12 2.45 31.33
C ASN A 104 13.74 2.39 32.82
N THR A 105 14.75 2.44 33.69
CA THR A 105 14.54 2.48 35.15
C THR A 105 13.95 3.81 35.63
N HIS A 106 13.90 4.82 34.76
CA HIS A 106 13.27 6.12 35.00
C HIS A 106 11.85 6.21 34.42
N PHE A 107 11.30 5.11 33.89
CA PHE A 107 9.94 5.07 33.38
C PHE A 107 8.92 5.49 34.45
N ALA A 108 7.85 6.18 34.01
CA ALA A 108 6.85 6.75 34.92
C ALA A 108 6.14 5.67 35.76
N GLU A 109 5.89 4.50 35.17
CA GLU A 109 5.28 3.38 35.88
C GLU A 109 6.30 2.61 36.74
N LYS A 110 6.37 2.95 38.03
CA LYS A 110 7.29 2.32 38.98
C LYS A 110 7.13 0.81 39.09
N ALA A 111 5.90 0.31 39.00
CA ALA A 111 5.64 -1.14 39.02
C ALA A 111 6.40 -1.87 37.92
N PHE A 112 6.43 -1.32 36.69
CA PHE A 112 7.28 -1.84 35.63
C PHE A 112 8.75 -1.54 35.92
N ALA A 113 9.13 -0.28 36.14
CA ALA A 113 10.52 0.16 36.23
C ALA A 113 11.34 -0.60 37.30
N GLU A 114 10.71 -0.93 38.42
CA GLU A 114 11.33 -1.62 39.56
C GLU A 114 11.15 -3.14 39.53
N SER A 115 10.32 -3.66 38.62
CA SER A 115 10.06 -5.09 38.54
C SER A 115 11.32 -5.89 38.16
N LYS A 116 11.48 -7.06 38.80
CA LYS A 116 12.53 -8.04 38.51
C LYS A 116 12.07 -9.20 37.62
N ASN A 117 10.78 -9.24 37.26
CA ASN A 117 10.21 -10.30 36.43
C ASN A 117 9.80 -9.81 35.03
N THR A 118 10.28 -8.64 34.62
CA THR A 118 10.06 -8.06 33.28
C THR A 118 11.28 -8.27 32.38
N VAL A 119 11.11 -8.10 31.08
CA VAL A 119 12.22 -8.09 30.12
C VAL A 119 13.13 -6.89 30.39
N ASN A 120 14.43 -7.14 30.61
CA ASN A 120 15.42 -6.08 30.84
C ASN A 120 16.03 -5.53 29.55
N GLU A 121 16.23 -6.39 28.57
CA GLU A 121 16.81 -6.04 27.27
C GLU A 121 16.03 -6.74 26.15
N ILE A 122 15.77 -6.01 25.08
CA ILE A 122 15.22 -6.53 23.83
C ILE A 122 16.35 -6.45 22.81
N ILE A 123 16.68 -7.58 22.19
CA ILE A 123 17.80 -7.68 21.26
C ILE A 123 17.28 -8.21 19.93
N THR A 124 17.38 -7.38 18.90
CA THR A 124 17.09 -7.78 17.52
C THR A 124 18.41 -8.11 16.84
N ASN A 125 18.61 -9.38 16.50
CA ASN A 125 19.83 -9.85 15.83
C ASN A 125 19.62 -9.90 14.31
N TYR A 126 20.54 -9.30 13.56
CA TYR A 126 20.49 -9.24 12.10
C TYR A 126 21.50 -10.21 11.48
N GLN A 127 21.01 -11.01 10.55
CA GLN A 127 21.83 -11.96 9.78
C GLN A 127 22.84 -11.21 8.90
N GLN A 128 24.14 -11.50 9.08
CA GLN A 128 25.23 -10.78 8.40
C GLN A 128 25.51 -11.24 6.97
N LYS A 129 25.13 -12.47 6.64
CA LYS A 129 25.28 -13.04 5.28
C LYS A 129 23.93 -13.45 4.76
N THR A 130 23.62 -13.05 3.53
CA THR A 130 22.42 -13.49 2.83
C THR A 130 22.33 -15.01 2.87
N LEU A 131 21.24 -15.53 3.41
CA LEU A 131 20.86 -16.93 3.37
C LEU A 131 19.68 -17.07 2.41
N SER A 132 19.48 -18.26 1.85
CA SER A 132 18.21 -18.56 1.23
C SER A 132 17.07 -18.47 2.28
N PRO A 133 15.82 -18.15 1.89
CA PRO A 133 14.70 -18.10 2.82
C PRO A 133 14.51 -19.40 3.63
N GLU A 134 14.76 -20.55 3.00
CA GLU A 134 14.65 -21.87 3.64
C GLU A 134 15.73 -22.08 4.71
N GLU A 135 16.99 -21.74 4.40
CA GLU A 135 18.09 -21.79 5.36
C GLU A 135 17.86 -20.82 6.51
N PHE A 136 17.37 -19.61 6.21
CA PHE A 136 17.05 -18.62 7.22
C PHE A 136 15.97 -19.13 8.18
N ASN A 137 14.83 -19.59 7.68
CA ASN A 137 13.74 -20.09 8.51
C ASN A 137 14.15 -21.33 9.34
N THR A 138 14.92 -22.23 8.75
CA THR A 138 15.47 -23.39 9.45
C THR A 138 16.43 -22.97 10.56
N ASN A 139 17.30 -22.00 10.30
CA ASN A 139 18.21 -21.47 11.30
C ASN A 139 17.46 -20.79 12.46
N ILE A 140 16.45 -19.96 12.17
CA ILE A 140 15.62 -19.31 13.20
C ILE A 140 14.88 -20.35 14.05
N PHE A 141 14.33 -21.41 13.46
CA PHE A 141 13.71 -22.48 14.24
C PHE A 141 14.70 -23.23 15.13
N ASN A 142 15.93 -23.47 14.65
CA ASN A 142 16.98 -24.10 15.47
C ASN A 142 17.42 -23.20 16.62
N LEU A 143 17.57 -21.89 16.39
CA LEU A 143 17.85 -20.90 17.43
C LEU A 143 16.71 -20.82 18.46
N TYR A 144 15.45 -20.92 18.01
CA TYR A 144 14.31 -21.07 18.91
C TYR A 144 14.42 -22.35 19.73
N ARG A 145 14.69 -23.51 19.13
CA ARG A 145 14.87 -24.76 19.89
C ARG A 145 15.99 -24.71 20.93
N GLN A 146 17.02 -23.91 20.67
CA GLN A 146 18.15 -23.70 21.59
C GLN A 146 17.88 -22.66 22.67
N GLY A 147 16.72 -21.97 22.64
CA GLY A 147 16.40 -20.89 23.58
C GLY A 147 17.06 -19.56 23.26
N THR A 148 17.71 -19.42 22.10
CA THR A 148 18.40 -18.19 21.68
C THR A 148 17.44 -17.14 21.14
N THR A 149 16.34 -17.56 20.52
CA THR A 149 15.27 -16.68 20.06
C THR A 149 14.01 -16.89 20.90
N SER A 150 13.40 -15.78 21.34
CA SER A 150 12.23 -15.79 22.23
C SER A 150 10.94 -16.21 21.53
N THR A 151 10.84 -15.96 20.22
CA THR A 151 9.66 -16.29 19.41
C THR A 151 10.06 -16.82 18.04
N THR A 152 9.17 -17.60 17.43
CA THR A 152 9.23 -17.86 15.98
C THR A 152 7.82 -18.03 15.41
N PRO A 153 7.51 -17.49 14.22
CA PRO A 153 6.22 -17.70 13.57
C PRO A 153 6.03 -19.19 13.26
N TYR A 154 4.88 -19.77 13.64
CA TYR A 154 4.59 -21.17 13.28
C TYR A 154 4.46 -21.34 11.75
N SER A 155 4.05 -20.29 11.04
CA SER A 155 3.90 -20.29 9.58
C SER A 155 5.23 -20.37 8.82
N SER A 156 6.37 -20.00 9.43
CA SER A 156 7.68 -20.10 8.78
C SER A 156 8.31 -21.49 8.89
N LEU A 157 7.67 -22.40 9.63
CA LEU A 157 8.16 -23.76 9.84
C LEU A 157 7.90 -24.63 8.61
N THR A 158 8.84 -25.53 8.31
CA THR A 158 8.60 -26.60 7.32
C THR A 158 7.57 -27.60 7.84
N GLU A 159 6.94 -28.39 6.97
CA GLU A 159 5.96 -29.40 7.41
C GLU A 159 6.54 -30.41 8.41
N ALA A 160 7.80 -30.81 8.23
CA ALA A 160 8.49 -31.67 9.19
C ALA A 160 8.67 -30.98 10.56
N GLN A 161 9.00 -29.69 10.58
CA GLN A 161 9.13 -28.91 11.81
C GLN A 161 7.77 -28.70 12.50
N LYS A 162 6.71 -28.44 11.71
CA LYS A 162 5.34 -28.37 12.22
C LYS A 162 4.92 -29.67 12.89
N GLN A 163 5.22 -30.82 12.30
CA GLN A 163 4.94 -32.12 12.92
C GLN A 163 5.64 -32.29 14.28
N ILE A 164 6.91 -31.90 14.38
CA ILE A 164 7.66 -31.93 15.66
C ILE A 164 6.98 -31.04 16.71
N VAL A 165 6.60 -29.82 16.32
CA VAL A 165 5.93 -28.87 17.20
C VAL A 165 4.55 -29.36 17.65
N ASN A 166 3.79 -29.97 16.74
CA ASN A 166 2.45 -30.49 17.03
C ASN A 166 2.45 -31.74 17.90
N GLN A 167 3.56 -32.48 17.97
CA GLN A 167 3.72 -33.60 18.90
C GLN A 167 3.91 -33.15 20.35
N ASP A 168 4.44 -31.94 20.58
CA ASP A 168 4.53 -31.33 21.92
C ASP A 168 4.18 -29.82 21.88
N PRO A 169 2.90 -29.46 21.66
CA PRO A 169 2.48 -28.06 21.53
C PRO A 169 2.80 -27.21 22.75
N GLN A 170 2.68 -27.80 23.94
CA GLN A 170 3.02 -27.13 25.20
C GLN A 170 4.53 -26.97 25.31
N GLY A 171 5.29 -28.03 25.00
CA GLY A 171 6.74 -28.07 24.71
C GLY A 171 7.31 -26.85 24.04
N PHE A 172 6.74 -26.57 22.89
CA PHE A 172 7.17 -25.50 22.00
C PHE A 172 6.46 -24.17 22.26
N GLY A 173 5.58 -24.11 23.28
CA GLY A 173 4.93 -22.87 23.68
C GLY A 173 4.04 -22.27 22.61
N ILE A 174 3.25 -23.10 21.91
CA ILE A 174 2.27 -22.59 20.93
C ILE A 174 1.31 -21.62 21.63
N ARG A 175 1.11 -20.46 21.00
CA ARG A 175 0.15 -19.43 21.38
C ARG A 175 -0.64 -19.00 20.14
N LEU A 176 -1.90 -18.63 20.36
CA LEU A 176 -2.75 -18.05 19.34
C LEU A 176 -2.70 -16.53 19.48
N PHE A 177 -2.38 -15.84 18.38
CA PHE A 177 -2.44 -14.39 18.28
C PHE A 177 -3.55 -14.01 17.31
N LYS A 178 -4.45 -13.10 17.70
CA LYS A 178 -5.45 -12.61 16.76
C LYS A 178 -4.82 -11.55 15.88
N ARG A 179 -4.64 -11.89 14.61
CA ARG A 179 -4.26 -10.95 13.57
C ARG A 179 -5.53 -10.35 12.99
N GLU A 180 -5.80 -9.11 13.33
CA GLU A 180 -6.87 -8.32 12.74
C GLU A 180 -6.28 -6.97 12.32
N ASN A 181 -6.48 -6.62 11.05
CA ASN A 181 -5.97 -5.35 10.54
C ASN A 181 -7.13 -4.35 10.56
N THR A 182 -7.03 -3.37 11.45
CA THR A 182 -8.04 -2.30 11.60
C THR A 182 -7.58 -0.97 11.05
N ASN A 183 -6.32 -0.88 10.59
CA ASN A 183 -5.66 0.41 10.45
C ASN A 183 -4.57 0.51 9.38
N SER A 184 -4.36 -0.51 8.58
CA SER A 184 -3.44 -0.46 7.45
C SER A 184 -4.17 -0.86 6.18
N ALA A 185 -3.94 -0.13 5.10
CA ALA A 185 -4.48 -0.53 3.81
C ALA A 185 -3.56 -1.59 3.19
N PRO A 186 -4.07 -2.77 2.80
CA PRO A 186 -3.30 -3.80 2.12
C PRO A 186 -3.14 -3.46 0.63
N TYR A 187 -2.33 -2.44 0.35
CA TYR A 187 -1.78 -2.18 -0.97
C TYR A 187 -0.29 -1.82 -0.86
N ASP A 188 0.48 -2.23 -1.86
CA ASP A 188 1.93 -1.98 -2.00
C ASP A 188 2.25 -1.47 -3.41
N ILE A 189 1.71 -2.09 -4.46
CA ILE A 189 1.79 -1.62 -5.84
C ILE A 189 0.39 -1.57 -6.43
N ILE A 190 0.10 -0.51 -7.18
CA ILE A 190 -1.13 -0.38 -7.95
C ILE A 190 -0.85 0.20 -9.34
N GLN A 191 -1.46 -0.37 -10.39
CA GLN A 191 -1.43 0.17 -11.76
C GLN A 191 -2.10 1.53 -11.82
N THR A 192 -1.55 2.53 -12.53
CA THR A 192 -2.09 3.90 -12.51
C THR A 192 -2.63 4.35 -13.87
N PRO A 193 -3.74 5.12 -13.92
CA PRO A 193 -4.22 5.74 -15.17
C PRO A 193 -3.27 6.81 -15.72
N PHE A 194 -2.42 7.40 -14.86
CA PHE A 194 -1.52 8.49 -15.20
C PHE A 194 -0.07 8.00 -15.15
N VAL A 195 0.31 7.27 -16.19
CA VAL A 195 1.67 6.74 -16.36
C VAL A 195 2.65 7.85 -16.68
N PHE A 196 3.85 7.73 -16.11
CA PHE A 196 5.00 8.56 -16.39
C PHE A 196 6.27 7.72 -16.24
N ASN A 197 7.36 8.20 -16.80
CA ASN A 197 8.68 7.67 -16.58
C ASN A 197 9.67 8.84 -16.48
N ASN A 198 10.34 8.95 -15.34
CA ASN A 198 11.27 10.05 -15.06
C ASN A 198 12.71 9.79 -15.56
N VAL A 199 12.98 8.65 -16.22
CA VAL A 199 14.31 8.27 -16.74
C VAL A 199 14.31 8.00 -18.24
N THR A 200 15.54 7.93 -18.77
CA THR A 200 15.90 7.37 -20.08
C THR A 200 15.70 5.85 -20.20
N ALA A 201 15.23 5.16 -19.16
CA ALA A 201 14.93 3.73 -19.21
C ALA A 201 13.65 3.51 -20.01
N ASP A 202 13.61 2.49 -20.85
CA ASP A 202 12.40 2.17 -21.60
C ASP A 202 11.29 1.67 -20.67
N TYR A 203 10.05 1.91 -21.08
CA TYR A 203 8.90 1.33 -20.39
C TYR A 203 8.97 -0.20 -20.46
N SER A 204 8.50 -0.88 -19.42
CA SER A 204 8.46 -2.35 -19.36
C SER A 204 7.27 -2.97 -20.10
N PHE A 205 6.82 -2.30 -21.14
CA PHE A 205 5.73 -2.72 -22.00
C PHE A 205 5.99 -2.17 -23.40
N ASN A 206 5.40 -2.80 -24.43
CA ASN A 206 5.59 -2.36 -25.82
C ASN A 206 4.52 -1.33 -26.25
N ASP A 207 4.73 -0.71 -27.42
CA ASP A 207 3.81 0.29 -27.98
C ASP A 207 2.39 -0.26 -28.17
N ALA A 208 2.25 -1.51 -28.60
CA ALA A 208 0.95 -2.15 -28.77
C ALA A 208 0.17 -2.22 -27.44
N TYR A 209 0.84 -2.64 -26.36
CA TYR A 209 0.25 -2.60 -25.02
C TYR A 209 -0.02 -1.17 -24.56
N ALA A 210 0.90 -0.23 -24.77
CA ALA A 210 0.74 1.16 -24.37
C ALA A 210 -0.51 1.79 -25.03
N GLN A 211 -0.74 1.51 -26.30
CA GLN A 211 -1.91 2.00 -27.03
C GLN A 211 -3.19 1.29 -26.60
N LEU A 212 -3.17 -0.02 -26.37
CA LEU A 212 -4.32 -0.75 -25.84
C LEU A 212 -4.73 -0.25 -24.45
N MET A 213 -3.76 -0.07 -23.56
CA MET A 213 -3.97 0.21 -22.14
C MET A 213 -4.17 1.71 -21.85
N TYR A 214 -3.41 2.58 -22.52
CA TYR A 214 -3.35 4.02 -22.25
C TYR A 214 -3.75 4.89 -23.45
N GLY A 215 -4.04 4.29 -24.62
CA GLY A 215 -4.44 5.03 -25.82
C GLY A 215 -3.33 5.87 -26.47
N LYS A 216 -2.07 5.62 -26.07
CA LYS A 216 -0.88 6.39 -26.47
C LYS A 216 0.31 5.48 -26.74
N THR A 217 1.18 5.88 -27.65
CA THR A 217 2.48 5.22 -27.81
C THR A 217 3.39 5.53 -26.62
N ILE A 218 4.45 4.76 -26.46
CA ILE A 218 5.52 5.00 -25.48
C ILE A 218 6.09 6.42 -25.66
N GLU A 219 6.39 6.83 -26.89
CA GLU A 219 6.95 8.16 -27.15
C GLU A 219 5.96 9.28 -26.80
N GLU A 220 4.66 9.09 -27.01
CA GLU A 220 3.64 10.03 -26.55
C GLU A 220 3.54 10.07 -25.02
N LEU A 221 3.66 8.94 -24.34
CA LEU A 221 3.69 8.87 -22.88
C LEU A 221 4.94 9.56 -22.31
N LYS A 222 6.12 9.33 -22.90
CA LYS A 222 7.37 10.06 -22.56
C LYS A 222 7.22 11.57 -22.73
N ALA A 223 6.47 12.00 -23.76
CA ALA A 223 6.14 13.40 -24.01
C ALA A 223 5.01 13.95 -23.10
N GLY A 224 4.53 13.19 -22.11
CA GLY A 224 3.51 13.63 -21.16
C GLY A 224 2.09 13.72 -21.73
N LYS A 225 1.81 13.09 -22.88
CA LYS A 225 0.51 13.14 -23.56
C LYS A 225 -0.53 12.13 -23.03
N GLY A 226 -0.22 11.45 -21.92
CA GLY A 226 -1.17 10.55 -21.25
C GLY A 226 -2.39 11.32 -20.71
N THR A 227 -3.58 10.87 -21.08
CA THR A 227 -4.87 11.46 -20.64
C THR A 227 -5.61 10.61 -19.61
N GLY A 228 -5.33 9.30 -19.58
CA GLY A 228 -6.04 8.33 -18.74
C GLY A 228 -7.34 7.81 -19.36
N ASP A 229 -7.79 8.30 -20.52
CA ASP A 229 -9.12 7.96 -21.10
C ASP A 229 -9.27 6.47 -21.38
N ALA A 230 -8.30 5.87 -22.08
CA ALA A 230 -8.34 4.45 -22.42
C ALA A 230 -8.32 3.58 -21.15
N TYR A 231 -7.57 4.01 -20.13
CA TYR A 231 -7.52 3.32 -18.84
C TYR A 231 -8.85 3.48 -18.09
N ILE A 232 -9.41 4.67 -17.99
CA ILE A 232 -10.58 4.92 -17.13
C ILE A 232 -11.88 4.44 -17.78
N TYR A 233 -12.07 4.66 -19.09
CA TYR A 233 -13.34 4.41 -19.79
C TYR A 233 -13.23 3.45 -21.00
N GLY A 234 -12.02 3.23 -21.51
CA GLY A 234 -11.82 2.64 -22.83
C GLY A 234 -11.34 1.19 -22.84
N THR A 235 -10.49 0.87 -23.81
CA THR A 235 -9.93 -0.47 -24.02
C THR A 235 -9.08 -0.95 -22.86
N GLY A 236 -8.37 -0.04 -22.17
CA GLY A 236 -7.61 -0.37 -20.97
C GLY A 236 -8.49 -0.77 -19.77
N LEU A 237 -9.69 -0.16 -19.62
CA LEU A 237 -10.71 -0.62 -18.68
C LEU A 237 -11.15 -2.05 -18.97
N SER A 238 -11.53 -2.29 -20.23
CA SER A 238 -11.99 -3.61 -20.64
C SER A 238 -10.89 -4.66 -20.46
N PHE A 239 -9.68 -4.37 -20.95
CA PHE A 239 -8.55 -5.29 -20.90
C PHE A 239 -8.18 -5.68 -19.47
N ARG A 240 -7.92 -4.71 -18.58
CA ARG A 240 -7.47 -5.04 -17.21
C ARG A 240 -8.54 -5.79 -16.41
N THR A 241 -9.81 -5.41 -16.54
CA THR A 241 -10.90 -6.03 -15.76
C THR A 241 -11.15 -7.45 -16.23
N LEU A 242 -11.07 -7.71 -17.54
CA LEU A 242 -11.10 -9.07 -18.10
C LEU A 242 -9.95 -9.93 -17.58
N LEU A 243 -8.71 -9.43 -17.63
CA LEU A 243 -7.55 -10.18 -17.16
C LEU A 243 -7.65 -10.52 -15.66
N GLN A 244 -8.08 -9.57 -14.85
CA GLN A 244 -8.21 -9.74 -13.40
C GLN A 244 -9.31 -10.74 -13.04
N ALA A 245 -10.47 -10.65 -13.70
CA ALA A 245 -11.60 -11.55 -13.50
C ALA A 245 -11.32 -12.98 -14.01
N ALA A 246 -10.31 -13.19 -14.86
CA ALA A 246 -9.93 -14.50 -15.37
C ALA A 246 -9.32 -15.43 -14.31
N ILE A 247 -8.91 -14.88 -13.18
CA ILE A 247 -8.10 -15.58 -12.18
C ILE A 247 -8.95 -15.90 -10.94
N ASN A 248 -8.91 -17.14 -10.48
CA ASN A 248 -9.33 -17.50 -9.13
C ASN A 248 -8.21 -17.10 -8.15
N TRP A 249 -8.36 -15.92 -7.56
CA TRP A 249 -7.38 -15.35 -6.64
C TRP A 249 -7.27 -16.12 -5.31
N ASN A 250 -8.31 -16.84 -4.88
CA ASN A 250 -8.21 -17.69 -3.68
C ASN A 250 -7.24 -18.84 -3.91
N THR A 251 -7.26 -19.45 -5.11
CA THR A 251 -6.26 -20.46 -5.48
C THR A 251 -4.85 -19.84 -5.56
N VAL A 252 -4.72 -18.62 -6.08
CA VAL A 252 -3.42 -17.92 -6.09
C VAL A 252 -2.90 -17.68 -4.68
N ALA A 253 -3.74 -17.19 -3.77
CA ALA A 253 -3.40 -16.97 -2.36
C ALA A 253 -3.02 -18.26 -1.65
N ASP A 254 -3.76 -19.35 -1.91
CA ASP A 254 -3.52 -20.68 -1.35
C ASP A 254 -2.15 -21.22 -1.76
N VAL A 255 -1.82 -21.20 -3.06
CA VAL A 255 -0.51 -21.62 -3.57
C VAL A 255 0.61 -20.73 -3.00
N ARG A 256 0.43 -19.41 -3.06
CA ARG A 256 1.43 -18.42 -2.63
C ARG A 256 1.81 -18.54 -1.15
N THR A 257 0.87 -18.97 -0.31
CA THR A 257 1.01 -19.00 1.14
C THR A 257 1.00 -20.42 1.72
N ASN A 258 1.04 -21.43 0.85
CA ASN A 258 0.96 -22.84 1.22
C ASN A 258 -0.26 -23.14 2.13
N GLY A 259 -1.43 -22.67 1.70
CA GLY A 259 -2.72 -22.97 2.34
C GLY A 259 -3.14 -22.04 3.47
N VAL A 260 -2.30 -21.07 3.86
CA VAL A 260 -2.51 -20.24 5.07
C VAL A 260 -3.43 -19.04 4.84
N SER A 261 -3.47 -18.52 3.61
CA SER A 261 -4.20 -17.29 3.28
C SER A 261 -5.27 -17.50 2.21
N GLU A 262 -6.28 -16.65 2.25
CA GLU A 262 -7.26 -16.41 1.19
C GLU A 262 -6.94 -15.09 0.46
N ALA A 263 -7.60 -14.85 -0.68
CA ALA A 263 -7.45 -13.60 -1.41
C ALA A 263 -8.07 -12.43 -0.64
N TRP A 264 -7.42 -11.27 -0.73
CA TRP A 264 -7.91 -10.03 -0.18
C TRP A 264 -7.64 -8.89 -1.18
N LEU A 265 -8.58 -8.74 -2.11
CA LEU A 265 -8.55 -7.82 -3.24
C LEU A 265 -9.12 -6.44 -2.88
N ALA A 266 -9.93 -6.35 -1.83
CA ALA A 266 -10.66 -5.13 -1.46
C ALA A 266 -9.78 -3.93 -1.05
N LYS A 267 -8.45 -4.12 -0.91
CA LYS A 267 -7.47 -3.04 -0.63
C LYS A 267 -7.79 -2.21 0.62
N LEU A 268 -8.56 -2.78 1.55
CA LEU A 268 -8.99 -2.16 2.80
C LEU A 268 -8.61 -3.01 4.02
N ALA A 269 -8.53 -2.38 5.19
CA ALA A 269 -8.34 -3.07 6.45
C ALA A 269 -9.55 -3.98 6.71
N ASP A 270 -9.31 -5.27 6.98
CA ASP A 270 -10.36 -6.29 7.06
C ASP A 270 -11.21 -6.18 8.32
N GLY A 271 -10.60 -5.77 9.44
CA GLY A 271 -11.26 -5.60 10.73
C GLY A 271 -11.65 -4.17 11.07
N GLY A 272 -11.39 -3.20 10.19
CA GLY A 272 -11.82 -1.81 10.39
C GLY A 272 -13.33 -1.68 10.31
N ASN A 273 -13.90 -0.62 10.89
CA ASN A 273 -15.29 -0.29 10.65
C ASN A 273 -15.50 0.08 9.18
N ILE A 274 -16.67 -0.23 8.62
CA ILE A 274 -17.10 0.38 7.36
C ILE A 274 -17.26 1.90 7.57
N GLY A 275 -18.07 2.28 8.56
CA GLY A 275 -18.18 3.65 9.06
C GLY A 275 -19.37 4.44 8.52
N GLY A 276 -20.35 3.78 7.90
CA GLY A 276 -21.59 4.42 7.48
C GLY A 276 -22.43 4.93 8.65
N LYS A 277 -23.46 5.73 8.35
CA LYS A 277 -24.37 6.30 9.36
C LYS A 277 -25.11 5.27 10.22
N ASP A 278 -25.26 4.05 9.70
CA ASP A 278 -25.92 2.91 10.32
C ASP A 278 -24.93 1.88 10.88
N GLN A 279 -23.64 2.23 11.03
CA GLN A 279 -22.56 1.35 11.51
C GLN A 279 -22.92 0.54 12.77
N GLU A 280 -23.63 1.15 13.72
CA GLU A 280 -23.99 0.48 14.98
C GLU A 280 -25.12 -0.53 14.82
N SER A 281 -26.09 -0.23 13.93
CA SER A 281 -27.29 -1.03 13.68
C SER A 281 -27.13 -2.03 12.52
N SER A 282 -26.15 -1.84 11.64
CA SER A 282 -25.88 -2.72 10.50
C SER A 282 -25.47 -4.12 10.98
N ALA A 283 -25.92 -5.14 10.24
CA ALA A 283 -25.44 -6.51 10.42
C ALA A 283 -23.99 -6.67 9.89
N GLU A 284 -23.64 -5.90 8.86
CA GLU A 284 -22.33 -5.86 8.21
C GLU A 284 -21.57 -4.65 8.76
N LYS A 285 -20.60 -4.87 9.64
CA LYS A 285 -19.90 -3.79 10.38
C LYS A 285 -18.49 -3.56 9.87
N THR A 286 -17.87 -4.59 9.34
CA THR A 286 -16.49 -4.60 8.89
C THR A 286 -16.42 -5.09 7.45
N PRO A 287 -15.38 -4.71 6.68
CA PRO A 287 -15.12 -5.29 5.36
C PRO A 287 -15.04 -6.83 5.38
N PHE A 288 -14.61 -7.44 6.49
CA PHE A 288 -14.60 -8.90 6.62
C PHE A 288 -15.99 -9.53 6.60
N ASP A 289 -17.00 -8.87 7.18
CA ASP A 289 -18.39 -9.38 7.20
C ASP A 289 -18.97 -9.54 5.78
N VAL A 290 -18.44 -8.75 4.84
CA VAL A 290 -18.86 -8.69 3.43
C VAL A 290 -17.80 -9.20 2.46
N LYS A 291 -16.81 -9.95 2.96
CA LYS A 291 -15.61 -10.31 2.19
C LYS A 291 -15.90 -10.97 0.85
N ASP A 292 -16.94 -11.80 0.74
CA ASP A 292 -17.25 -12.48 -0.51
C ASP A 292 -17.68 -11.47 -1.59
N LYS A 293 -18.51 -10.49 -1.22
CA LYS A 293 -18.99 -9.43 -2.11
C LYS A 293 -17.90 -8.42 -2.47
N ILE A 294 -17.14 -7.92 -1.48
CA ILE A 294 -16.15 -6.87 -1.75
C ILE A 294 -14.89 -7.38 -2.44
N ASN A 295 -14.62 -8.69 -2.40
CA ASN A 295 -13.54 -9.32 -3.17
C ASN A 295 -14.04 -9.89 -4.51
N ALA A 296 -15.31 -9.68 -4.87
CA ALA A 296 -15.85 -10.06 -6.16
C ALA A 296 -15.24 -9.21 -7.28
N LEU A 297 -15.08 -9.82 -8.45
CA LEU A 297 -14.59 -9.14 -9.63
C LEU A 297 -15.64 -9.12 -10.73
N LYS A 298 -15.75 -7.96 -11.38
CA LYS A 298 -16.55 -7.77 -12.60
C LYS A 298 -15.62 -7.60 -13.79
N ALA A 299 -16.11 -7.94 -14.98
CA ALA A 299 -15.37 -7.71 -16.22
C ALA A 299 -16.15 -6.79 -17.15
N VAL A 300 -15.45 -5.86 -17.80
CA VAL A 300 -16.02 -4.96 -18.81
C VAL A 300 -15.63 -5.46 -20.19
N ASN A 301 -16.60 -5.65 -21.07
CA ASN A 301 -16.36 -6.12 -22.44
C ASN A 301 -15.99 -4.97 -23.40
N LYS A 302 -15.70 -5.30 -24.67
CA LYS A 302 -15.37 -4.32 -25.71
C LYS A 302 -16.43 -3.22 -25.93
N ASP A 303 -17.69 -3.53 -25.61
CA ASP A 303 -18.85 -2.63 -25.75
C ASP A 303 -19.08 -1.81 -24.46
N LYS A 304 -18.13 -1.90 -23.52
CA LYS A 304 -18.11 -1.19 -22.24
C LYS A 304 -19.27 -1.57 -21.32
N GLN A 305 -19.77 -2.79 -21.47
CA GLN A 305 -20.81 -3.39 -20.63
C GLN A 305 -20.20 -4.46 -19.74
N LEU A 306 -20.84 -4.71 -18.58
CA LEU A 306 -20.47 -5.83 -17.74
C LEU A 306 -20.72 -7.16 -18.48
N VAL A 307 -19.73 -8.05 -18.44
CA VAL A 307 -19.87 -9.42 -18.96
C VAL A 307 -20.91 -10.16 -18.13
N ASP A 308 -21.84 -10.83 -18.81
CA ASP A 308 -22.75 -11.79 -18.20
C ASP A 308 -22.13 -13.20 -18.32
N PHE A 309 -21.73 -13.76 -17.18
CA PHE A 309 -21.17 -15.10 -17.07
C PHE A 309 -22.26 -16.18 -17.10
N GLY A 310 -23.53 -15.79 -16.98
CA GLY A 310 -24.70 -16.66 -17.06
C GLY A 310 -24.89 -17.57 -15.84
N GLY A 311 -26.00 -18.31 -15.86
CA GLY A 311 -26.36 -19.26 -14.81
C GLY A 311 -26.42 -18.61 -13.43
N ASN A 312 -25.79 -19.24 -12.44
CA ASN A 312 -25.75 -18.74 -11.07
C ASN A 312 -24.69 -17.64 -10.84
N LEU A 313 -23.74 -17.44 -11.77
CA LEU A 313 -22.66 -16.46 -11.64
C LEU A 313 -23.15 -15.02 -11.93
N GLY A 314 -24.11 -14.87 -12.85
CA GLY A 314 -24.60 -13.55 -13.24
C GLY A 314 -23.48 -12.65 -13.79
N LYS A 315 -23.29 -11.46 -13.22
CA LYS A 315 -22.30 -10.46 -13.70
C LYS A 315 -21.06 -10.30 -12.81
N ASP A 316 -21.02 -11.04 -11.71
CA ASP A 316 -19.99 -10.94 -10.70
C ASP A 316 -19.33 -12.30 -10.51
N LEU A 317 -18.03 -12.32 -10.20
CA LEU A 317 -17.31 -13.54 -9.88
C LEU A 317 -16.87 -13.47 -8.42
N ASN A 318 -17.70 -14.00 -7.53
CA ASN A 318 -17.40 -14.02 -6.11
C ASN A 318 -16.32 -15.07 -5.79
N PRO A 319 -15.51 -14.88 -4.73
CA PRO A 319 -14.54 -15.88 -4.28
C PRO A 319 -15.17 -17.25 -4.02
N SER A 320 -16.31 -17.31 -3.33
CA SER A 320 -17.02 -18.55 -3.00
C SER A 320 -17.47 -19.34 -4.24
N GLU A 321 -17.96 -18.65 -5.28
CA GLU A 321 -18.39 -19.25 -6.54
C GLU A 321 -17.22 -19.78 -7.35
N ASN A 322 -16.10 -19.03 -7.38
CA ASN A 322 -14.87 -19.49 -8.01
C ASN A 322 -14.36 -20.77 -7.35
N ASP A 323 -14.30 -20.80 -6.02
CA ASP A 323 -13.83 -21.98 -5.28
C ASP A 323 -14.73 -23.19 -5.49
N ALA A 324 -16.06 -22.99 -5.52
CA ALA A 324 -17.02 -24.05 -5.83
C ALA A 324 -16.82 -24.60 -7.26
N ALA A 325 -16.62 -23.72 -8.25
CA ALA A 325 -16.48 -24.10 -9.65
C ALA A 325 -15.18 -24.86 -9.97
N VAL A 326 -14.14 -24.73 -9.13
CA VAL A 326 -12.84 -25.38 -9.33
C VAL A 326 -12.56 -26.52 -8.36
N ARG A 327 -13.45 -26.77 -7.39
CA ARG A 327 -13.22 -27.74 -6.30
C ARG A 327 -12.81 -29.12 -6.80
N ASP A 328 -13.45 -29.60 -7.86
CA ASP A 328 -13.27 -30.95 -8.39
C ASP A 328 -12.16 -31.04 -9.46
N ARG A 329 -11.48 -29.92 -9.78
CA ARG A 329 -10.34 -29.90 -10.69
C ARG A 329 -9.12 -30.49 -9.95
N SER A 330 -8.39 -31.40 -10.58
CA SER A 330 -7.23 -32.06 -9.95
C SER A 330 -5.92 -31.27 -10.06
N ASN A 331 -5.84 -30.37 -11.05
CA ASN A 331 -4.65 -29.63 -11.43
C ASN A 331 -4.71 -28.16 -10.96
N VAL A 332 -3.65 -27.65 -10.34
CA VAL A 332 -3.54 -26.24 -9.89
C VAL A 332 -3.69 -25.26 -11.05
N ASN A 333 -3.15 -25.57 -12.23
CA ASN A 333 -3.28 -24.71 -13.42
C ASN A 333 -4.73 -24.51 -13.86
N ASP A 334 -5.57 -25.53 -13.68
CA ASP A 334 -6.99 -25.39 -13.95
C ASP A 334 -7.74 -24.75 -12.79
N LYS A 335 -7.28 -24.92 -11.54
CA LYS A 335 -7.86 -24.23 -10.39
C LYS A 335 -7.64 -22.71 -10.40
N ILE A 336 -6.55 -22.25 -10.99
CA ILE A 336 -6.24 -20.81 -11.11
C ILE A 336 -7.16 -20.09 -12.11
N LYS A 337 -7.79 -20.79 -13.03
CA LYS A 337 -8.78 -20.21 -13.96
C LYS A 337 -10.09 -19.99 -13.22
N SER A 338 -10.63 -18.76 -13.28
CA SER A 338 -11.91 -18.42 -12.66
C SER A 338 -13.08 -19.23 -13.25
N ALA A 339 -14.24 -19.20 -12.57
CA ALA A 339 -15.45 -19.85 -13.05
C ALA A 339 -15.90 -19.30 -14.42
N GLY A 340 -15.65 -18.01 -14.68
CA GLY A 340 -15.98 -17.31 -15.91
C GLY A 340 -14.92 -17.39 -17.02
N TYR A 341 -13.84 -18.17 -16.85
CA TYR A 341 -12.65 -18.11 -17.71
C TYR A 341 -12.93 -18.22 -19.21
N GLU A 342 -13.79 -19.15 -19.66
CA GLU A 342 -14.09 -19.31 -21.08
C GLU A 342 -14.87 -18.12 -21.67
N LYS A 343 -15.77 -17.51 -20.91
CA LYS A 343 -16.48 -16.28 -21.33
C LYS A 343 -15.53 -15.09 -21.41
N ILE A 344 -14.59 -15.01 -20.47
CA ILE A 344 -13.55 -13.99 -20.47
C ILE A 344 -12.61 -14.17 -21.67
N LYS A 345 -12.25 -15.41 -21.99
CA LYS A 345 -11.46 -15.77 -23.16
C LYS A 345 -12.11 -15.27 -24.46
N GLU A 346 -13.40 -15.53 -24.64
CA GLU A 346 -14.18 -15.02 -25.76
C GLU A 346 -14.18 -13.48 -25.81
N ALA A 347 -14.39 -12.83 -24.66
CA ALA A 347 -14.46 -11.37 -24.56
C ALA A 347 -13.10 -10.69 -24.80
N VAL A 348 -11.99 -11.26 -24.32
CA VAL A 348 -10.62 -10.79 -24.59
C VAL A 348 -10.33 -10.87 -26.08
N LYS A 349 -10.65 -12.01 -26.71
CA LYS A 349 -10.47 -12.17 -28.15
C LYS A 349 -11.25 -11.10 -28.92
N ALA A 350 -12.52 -10.90 -28.59
CA ALA A 350 -13.37 -9.90 -29.26
C ALA A 350 -12.84 -8.46 -29.06
N LEU A 351 -12.33 -8.13 -27.88
CA LEU A 351 -11.71 -6.85 -27.59
C LEU A 351 -10.47 -6.61 -28.46
N LEU A 352 -9.56 -7.58 -28.52
CA LEU A 352 -8.33 -7.47 -29.29
C LEU A 352 -8.60 -7.45 -30.81
N ASP A 353 -9.55 -8.26 -31.29
CA ASP A 353 -9.96 -8.25 -32.70
C ASP A 353 -10.52 -6.88 -33.12
N GLU A 354 -11.36 -6.26 -32.27
CA GLU A 354 -11.91 -4.93 -32.51
C GLU A 354 -10.83 -3.83 -32.43
N PHE A 355 -9.91 -3.95 -31.47
CA PHE A 355 -8.81 -3.01 -31.33
C PHE A 355 -7.89 -3.04 -32.57
N GLU A 356 -7.46 -4.22 -33.03
CA GLU A 356 -6.63 -4.35 -34.24
C GLU A 356 -7.35 -3.87 -35.51
N ARG A 357 -8.68 -4.08 -35.60
CA ARG A 357 -9.50 -3.58 -36.70
C ARG A 357 -9.52 -2.05 -36.77
N THR A 358 -9.59 -1.39 -35.62
CA THR A 358 -9.70 0.08 -35.50
C THR A 358 -8.34 0.79 -35.44
N HIS A 359 -7.26 0.05 -35.13
CA HIS A 359 -5.91 0.58 -34.96
C HIS A 359 -4.91 -0.17 -35.86
N GLN A 360 -5.13 -0.18 -37.18
CA GLN A 360 -4.36 -1.00 -38.13
C GLN A 360 -2.84 -0.74 -38.13
N ASN A 361 -2.40 0.45 -37.73
CA ASN A 361 -0.97 0.82 -37.62
C ASN A 361 -0.31 0.37 -36.30
N VAL A 362 -1.07 -0.26 -35.40
CA VAL A 362 -0.66 -0.66 -34.05
C VAL A 362 -0.39 -2.16 -33.95
N ARG A 363 -0.60 -2.91 -35.03
CA ARG A 363 -0.38 -4.36 -35.01
C ARG A 363 1.08 -4.66 -34.64
N PRO A 364 1.34 -5.33 -33.52
CA PRO A 364 2.70 -5.59 -33.08
C PRO A 364 3.43 -6.43 -34.15
N ALA A 365 4.68 -6.09 -34.46
CA ALA A 365 5.48 -6.80 -35.47
C ALA A 365 5.69 -8.28 -35.12
N ASP A 366 5.76 -8.60 -33.83
CA ASP A 366 5.81 -9.96 -33.27
C ASP A 366 4.42 -10.54 -32.93
N GLY A 367 3.35 -9.75 -33.16
CA GLY A 367 1.98 -10.12 -32.84
C GLY A 367 1.65 -10.15 -31.34
N LYS A 368 2.49 -9.56 -30.47
CA LYS A 368 2.30 -9.62 -29.01
C LYS A 368 2.01 -8.27 -28.36
N TYR A 369 1.04 -8.24 -27.44
CA TYR A 369 0.85 -7.20 -26.44
C TYR A 369 1.70 -7.58 -25.22
N ARG A 370 2.88 -6.96 -25.09
CA ARG A 370 3.88 -7.28 -24.05
C ARG A 370 3.80 -6.29 -22.90
N PHE A 371 3.71 -6.82 -21.69
CA PHE A 371 3.75 -6.05 -20.45
C PHE A 371 4.36 -6.87 -19.32
N THR A 372 4.84 -6.17 -18.30
CA THR A 372 5.57 -6.76 -17.18
C THR A 372 4.80 -6.60 -15.88
N SER A 373 4.78 -7.66 -15.07
CA SER A 373 4.49 -7.60 -13.64
C SER A 373 5.79 -7.81 -12.87
N PHE A 374 6.08 -6.93 -11.91
CA PHE A 374 7.34 -6.97 -11.16
C PHE A 374 7.10 -7.10 -9.66
N TYR A 375 7.91 -7.90 -8.99
CA TYR A 375 7.85 -8.02 -7.53
C TYR A 375 8.65 -6.86 -6.89
N PRO A 376 8.05 -6.06 -5.98
CA PRO A 376 8.70 -4.87 -5.42
C PRO A 376 9.81 -5.17 -4.43
N PHE A 377 9.98 -6.42 -4.02
CA PHE A 377 10.95 -6.80 -3.02
C PHE A 377 12.02 -7.72 -3.64
N ILE A 378 13.19 -7.76 -3.00
CA ILE A 378 14.34 -8.56 -3.48
C ILE A 378 14.41 -9.96 -2.84
N ASN A 379 13.42 -10.33 -2.02
CA ASN A 379 13.40 -11.52 -1.17
C ASN A 379 12.21 -12.44 -1.47
N GLN A 380 11.96 -12.69 -2.76
CA GLN A 380 10.85 -13.52 -3.20
C GLN A 380 10.95 -14.97 -2.67
N SER A 381 9.84 -15.52 -2.16
CA SER A 381 9.76 -16.95 -1.84
C SER A 381 9.51 -17.80 -3.08
N LYS A 382 9.85 -19.09 -3.00
CA LYS A 382 9.62 -20.04 -4.09
C LYS A 382 8.13 -20.16 -4.43
N GLU A 383 7.29 -20.28 -3.41
CA GLU A 383 5.83 -20.43 -3.51
C GLU A 383 5.20 -19.20 -4.18
N PHE A 384 5.72 -18.01 -3.86
CA PHE A 384 5.29 -16.77 -4.51
C PHE A 384 5.61 -16.80 -6.00
N GLY A 385 6.83 -17.21 -6.38
CA GLY A 385 7.23 -17.34 -7.78
C GLY A 385 6.46 -18.39 -8.57
N GLU A 386 6.15 -19.53 -7.95
CA GLU A 386 5.30 -20.55 -8.56
C GLU A 386 3.87 -20.04 -8.79
N SER A 387 3.28 -19.35 -7.81
CA SER A 387 1.93 -18.76 -7.96
C SER A 387 1.84 -17.82 -9.16
N LEU A 388 2.87 -17.00 -9.40
CA LEU A 388 2.90 -16.06 -10.52
C LEU A 388 3.09 -16.74 -11.88
N LYS A 389 3.84 -17.85 -11.94
CA LYS A 389 3.97 -18.62 -13.19
C LYS A 389 2.62 -19.16 -13.65
N PHE A 390 1.82 -19.70 -12.73
CA PHE A 390 0.48 -20.16 -13.05
C PHE A 390 -0.46 -19.01 -13.45
N VAL A 391 -0.37 -17.85 -12.79
CA VAL A 391 -1.09 -16.64 -13.23
C VAL A 391 -0.69 -16.25 -14.65
N LYS A 392 0.60 -16.23 -14.97
CA LYS A 392 1.10 -15.96 -16.34
C LYS A 392 0.52 -16.95 -17.35
N GLU A 393 0.55 -18.25 -17.06
CA GLU A 393 -0.01 -19.28 -17.96
C GLU A 393 -1.52 -19.09 -18.17
N ALA A 394 -2.28 -18.76 -17.12
CA ALA A 394 -3.71 -18.49 -17.23
C ALA A 394 -4.00 -17.23 -18.07
N ILE A 395 -3.23 -16.15 -17.88
CA ILE A 395 -3.38 -14.90 -18.65
C ILE A 395 -3.02 -15.10 -20.13
N GLU A 396 -1.89 -15.75 -20.43
CA GLU A 396 -1.47 -16.02 -21.81
C GLU A 396 -2.36 -17.06 -22.51
N GLY A 397 -3.08 -17.89 -21.74
CA GLY A 397 -4.08 -18.83 -22.25
C GLY A 397 -5.39 -18.19 -22.73
N LEU A 398 -5.63 -16.91 -22.43
CA LEU A 398 -6.82 -16.16 -22.87
C LEU A 398 -6.74 -15.83 -24.37
N ASP A 399 -5.59 -15.37 -24.85
CA ASP A 399 -5.39 -15.10 -26.27
C ASP A 399 -3.91 -15.19 -26.60
N SER A 400 -3.57 -15.81 -27.74
CA SER A 400 -2.18 -16.01 -28.14
C SER A 400 -1.43 -14.70 -28.43
N ARG A 401 -2.12 -13.57 -28.56
CA ARG A 401 -1.50 -12.25 -28.69
C ARG A 401 -1.00 -11.66 -27.36
N ILE A 402 -1.37 -12.24 -26.21
CA ILE A 402 -0.98 -11.71 -24.90
C ILE A 402 0.39 -12.29 -24.48
N GLN A 403 1.25 -11.44 -23.92
CA GLN A 403 2.48 -11.89 -23.27
C GLN A 403 2.72 -11.09 -21.98
N LEU A 404 2.79 -11.80 -20.85
CA LEU A 404 3.08 -11.26 -19.53
C LEU A 404 4.49 -11.67 -19.09
N ASP A 405 5.41 -10.72 -18.99
CA ASP A 405 6.74 -10.99 -18.45
C ASP A 405 6.75 -10.81 -16.93
N LEU A 406 7.40 -11.73 -16.22
CA LEU A 406 7.54 -11.68 -14.76
C LEU A 406 8.98 -11.27 -14.41
N VAL A 407 9.12 -10.16 -13.68
CA VAL A 407 10.44 -9.63 -13.31
C VAL A 407 10.64 -9.71 -11.79
N PHE A 408 11.76 -10.33 -11.42
CA PHE A 408 12.21 -10.50 -10.04
C PHE A 408 13.63 -9.96 -9.91
N PHE A 409 13.79 -8.91 -9.10
CA PHE A 409 15.09 -8.31 -8.85
C PHE A 409 15.76 -8.96 -7.64
N THR A 410 17.07 -9.13 -7.70
CA THR A 410 17.88 -9.60 -6.56
C THR A 410 18.82 -8.52 -6.01
N ASP A 411 18.89 -7.36 -6.69
CA ASP A 411 19.71 -6.22 -6.30
C ASP A 411 18.86 -4.95 -6.31
N ASN A 412 18.78 -4.26 -5.17
CA ASN A 412 18.04 -3.01 -5.04
C ASN A 412 18.75 -1.80 -5.68
N LYS A 413 19.97 -2.00 -6.19
CA LYS A 413 20.73 -1.01 -6.95
C LYS A 413 20.59 -1.17 -8.47
N ASP A 414 19.91 -2.21 -8.95
CA ASP A 414 19.62 -2.37 -10.37
C ASP A 414 18.88 -1.11 -10.89
N PRO A 415 19.38 -0.42 -11.93
CA PRO A 415 18.72 0.75 -12.48
C PRO A 415 17.27 0.50 -12.90
N ASN A 416 16.94 -0.71 -13.37
CA ASN A 416 15.57 -1.09 -13.72
C ASN A 416 14.70 -1.27 -12.48
N TYR A 417 15.25 -1.83 -11.38
CA TYR A 417 14.53 -1.90 -10.11
C TYR A 417 14.17 -0.50 -9.60
N VAL A 418 15.15 0.42 -9.62
CA VAL A 418 14.95 1.82 -9.23
C VAL A 418 13.90 2.49 -10.12
N ALA A 419 13.92 2.22 -11.43
CA ALA A 419 12.95 2.78 -12.37
C ALA A 419 11.53 2.27 -12.17
N TYR A 420 11.37 1.00 -11.83
CA TYR A 420 10.05 0.41 -11.61
C TYR A 420 9.46 0.91 -10.28
N ILE A 421 10.24 0.89 -9.20
CA ILE A 421 9.78 1.31 -7.86
C ILE A 421 9.50 2.81 -7.79
N ASN A 422 10.42 3.65 -8.27
CA ASN A 422 10.39 5.10 -7.98
C ASN A 422 9.86 5.95 -9.12
N GLN A 423 9.83 5.40 -10.34
CA GLN A 423 9.69 6.22 -11.55
C GLN A 423 8.56 5.74 -12.47
N GLY A 424 7.84 4.68 -12.11
CA GLY A 424 6.61 4.27 -12.81
C GLY A 424 6.84 3.63 -14.18
N ALA A 425 8.06 3.17 -14.48
CA ALA A 425 8.44 2.62 -15.79
C ALA A 425 7.62 1.39 -16.22
N ASN A 426 6.91 0.74 -15.30
CA ASN A 426 6.02 -0.38 -15.57
C ASN A 426 4.52 -0.03 -15.52
N GLY A 427 4.18 1.26 -15.43
CA GLY A 427 2.79 1.72 -15.34
C GLY A 427 2.15 1.51 -13.96
N THR A 428 2.96 1.28 -12.92
CA THR A 428 2.49 1.15 -11.54
C THR A 428 3.06 2.23 -10.63
N ARG A 429 2.48 2.35 -9.44
CA ARG A 429 2.98 3.17 -8.34
C ARG A 429 3.11 2.32 -7.09
N ASN A 430 4.18 2.56 -6.34
CA ASN A 430 4.30 2.06 -4.98
C ASN A 430 3.44 2.95 -4.06
N VAL A 431 2.58 2.33 -3.28
CA VAL A 431 1.59 2.99 -2.44
C VAL A 431 1.57 2.27 -1.10
N GLY A 432 1.59 3.02 0.00
CA GLY A 432 1.37 2.47 1.34
C GLY A 432 0.57 3.47 2.17
N TRP A 433 -0.28 2.97 3.06
CA TRP A 433 -1.09 3.84 3.91
C TRP A 433 -1.44 3.21 5.24
N SER A 434 -1.35 4.04 6.27
CA SER A 434 -1.87 3.77 7.59
C SER A 434 -3.06 4.69 7.80
N TYR A 435 -4.13 4.16 8.36
CA TYR A 435 -5.37 4.88 8.51
C TYR A 435 -5.26 5.93 9.63
N ASP A 436 -5.69 7.15 9.35
CA ASP A 436 -5.87 8.25 10.31
C ASP A 436 -7.12 8.08 11.20
N TYR A 437 -8.06 7.20 10.82
CA TYR A 437 -9.24 6.87 11.61
C TYR A 437 -9.83 5.49 11.32
N ASN A 438 -10.70 4.99 12.19
CA ASN A 438 -11.33 3.68 12.00
C ASN A 438 -12.53 3.77 11.05
N SER A 439 -12.27 3.78 9.75
CA SER A 439 -13.28 3.67 8.69
C SER A 439 -12.60 3.35 7.35
N ILE A 440 -13.33 2.74 6.41
CA ILE A 440 -12.87 2.56 5.01
C ILE A 440 -12.52 3.89 4.34
N GLY A 441 -13.11 5.00 4.79
CA GLY A 441 -12.82 6.34 4.28
C GLY A 441 -11.33 6.69 4.40
N SER A 442 -10.68 6.27 5.49
CA SER A 442 -9.25 6.47 5.65
C SER A 442 -8.41 5.60 4.71
N GLY A 443 -8.87 4.39 4.40
CA GLY A 443 -8.21 3.53 3.42
C GLY A 443 -8.22 4.10 2.00
N TYR A 444 -9.35 4.67 1.58
CA TYR A 444 -9.46 5.34 0.29
C TYR A 444 -8.78 6.71 0.26
N ASP A 445 -8.69 7.39 1.40
CA ASP A 445 -7.93 8.63 1.49
C ASP A 445 -6.47 8.45 1.10
N GLY A 446 -5.85 7.35 1.54
CA GLY A 446 -4.50 7.00 1.13
C GLY A 446 -4.30 6.82 -0.37
N LEU A 447 -5.37 6.56 -1.13
CA LEU A 447 -5.35 6.48 -2.60
C LEU A 447 -5.61 7.82 -3.28
N SER A 448 -6.22 8.80 -2.60
CA SER A 448 -6.60 10.12 -3.14
C SER A 448 -5.45 10.74 -3.94
N TRP A 449 -4.25 10.76 -3.36
CA TRP A 449 -3.08 11.43 -3.93
C TRP A 449 -1.93 10.47 -4.28
N ASN A 450 -1.79 9.32 -3.61
CA ASN A 450 -0.72 8.37 -3.90
C ASN A 450 -1.01 7.51 -5.14
N TRP A 451 -2.29 7.21 -5.43
CA TRP A 451 -2.76 6.51 -6.65
C TRP A 451 -3.41 7.43 -7.70
N PRO A 452 -3.29 8.75 -7.54
CA PRO A 452 -4.23 9.76 -8.03
C PRO A 452 -5.74 9.38 -8.09
N LEU A 453 -6.33 8.83 -7.03
CA LEU A 453 -7.78 8.54 -7.00
C LEU A 453 -8.63 9.83 -7.14
N PHE A 454 -8.28 10.92 -6.47
CA PHE A 454 -9.02 12.19 -6.59
C PHE A 454 -8.97 12.76 -8.01
N PRO A 455 -7.79 12.92 -8.65
CA PRO A 455 -7.72 13.29 -10.07
C PRO A 455 -8.55 12.38 -10.98
N THR A 456 -8.57 11.07 -10.72
CA THR A 456 -9.38 10.10 -11.47
C THR A 456 -10.88 10.34 -11.28
N LEU A 457 -11.34 10.51 -10.04
CA LEU A 457 -12.74 10.81 -9.71
C LEU A 457 -13.19 12.16 -10.28
N ILE A 458 -12.34 13.19 -10.22
CA ILE A 458 -12.63 14.50 -10.81
C ILE A 458 -12.84 14.35 -12.32
N LYS A 459 -11.99 13.58 -13.01
CA LYS A 459 -12.14 13.31 -14.43
C LYS A 459 -13.47 12.59 -14.74
N ILE A 460 -13.81 11.56 -13.95
CA ILE A 460 -15.10 10.85 -14.04
C ILE A 460 -16.28 11.81 -13.88
N GLY A 461 -16.24 12.69 -12.89
CA GLY A 461 -17.33 13.62 -12.64
C GLY A 461 -17.45 14.70 -13.73
N VAL A 462 -16.33 15.21 -14.25
CA VAL A 462 -16.31 16.26 -15.28
C VAL A 462 -16.73 15.72 -16.65
N GLU A 463 -16.38 14.47 -16.98
CA GLU A 463 -16.62 13.87 -18.29
C GLU A 463 -17.78 12.87 -18.31
N LYS A 464 -18.61 12.85 -17.26
CA LYS A 464 -19.71 11.88 -17.10
C LYS A 464 -20.67 11.83 -18.29
N ASP A 465 -20.95 12.97 -18.92
CA ASP A 465 -21.87 13.07 -20.06
C ASP A 465 -21.25 12.56 -21.36
N SER A 466 -19.91 12.55 -21.44
CA SER A 466 -19.16 12.00 -22.57
C SER A 466 -18.98 10.47 -22.47
N HIS A 467 -19.13 9.91 -21.27
CA HIS A 467 -18.92 8.50 -20.96
C HIS A 467 -20.05 7.89 -20.10
N PRO A 468 -21.32 7.96 -20.54
CA PRO A 468 -22.47 7.48 -19.77
C PRO A 468 -22.42 5.96 -19.48
N GLU A 469 -21.71 5.20 -20.31
CA GLU A 469 -21.48 3.77 -20.10
C GLU A 469 -20.74 3.46 -18.79
N PHE A 470 -19.88 4.38 -18.33
CA PHE A 470 -19.11 4.18 -17.12
C PHE A 470 -20.03 4.10 -15.89
N ALA A 471 -21.03 4.99 -15.83
CA ALA A 471 -22.03 4.99 -14.76
C ALA A 471 -22.94 3.75 -14.80
N THR A 472 -23.01 3.05 -15.93
CA THR A 472 -23.74 1.77 -16.02
C THR A 472 -22.93 0.62 -15.42
N ALA A 473 -21.60 0.61 -15.65
CA ALA A 473 -20.72 -0.43 -15.12
C ALA A 473 -20.30 -0.18 -13.66
N PHE A 474 -20.13 1.08 -13.27
CA PHE A 474 -19.65 1.52 -11.96
C PHE A 474 -20.50 2.67 -11.39
N PRO A 475 -21.80 2.43 -11.10
CA PRO A 475 -22.71 3.46 -10.62
C PRO A 475 -22.30 4.11 -9.29
N ARG A 476 -21.70 3.37 -8.35
CA ARG A 476 -21.26 3.92 -7.06
C ARG A 476 -20.01 4.79 -7.20
N ILE A 477 -19.06 4.42 -8.07
CA ILE A 477 -17.90 5.27 -8.39
C ILE A 477 -18.35 6.54 -9.12
N ALA A 478 -19.25 6.42 -10.09
CA ALA A 478 -19.81 7.59 -10.77
C ALA A 478 -20.49 8.53 -9.77
N LYS A 479 -21.28 7.99 -8.84
CA LYS A 479 -21.92 8.80 -7.80
C LYS A 479 -20.91 9.44 -6.84
N LEU A 480 -19.88 8.72 -6.44
CA LEU A 480 -18.76 9.25 -5.65
C LEU A 480 -18.07 10.43 -6.35
N ALA A 481 -17.82 10.31 -7.66
CA ALA A 481 -17.20 11.36 -8.46
C ALA A 481 -18.09 12.63 -8.53
N GLU A 482 -19.39 12.47 -8.71
CA GLU A 482 -20.34 13.59 -8.65
C GLU A 482 -20.37 14.26 -7.27
N ASP A 483 -20.42 13.46 -6.21
CA ASP A 483 -20.47 13.96 -4.83
C ASP A 483 -19.17 14.70 -4.47
N LEU A 484 -18.00 14.27 -4.97
CA LEU A 484 -16.73 14.97 -4.83
C LEU A 484 -16.73 16.35 -5.51
N LEU A 485 -17.29 16.46 -6.72
CA LEU A 485 -17.42 17.75 -7.39
C LEU A 485 -18.41 18.67 -6.69
N ALA A 486 -19.53 18.12 -6.21
CA ALA A 486 -20.52 18.88 -5.45
C ALA A 486 -19.95 19.39 -4.12
N TYR A 487 -19.11 18.59 -3.46
CA TYR A 487 -18.47 18.95 -2.19
C TYR A 487 -17.63 20.23 -2.30
N GLN A 488 -16.84 20.39 -3.37
CA GLN A 488 -16.03 21.60 -3.58
C GLN A 488 -16.87 22.89 -3.71
N GLU A 489 -18.11 22.79 -4.18
CA GLU A 489 -19.00 23.93 -4.39
C GLU A 489 -19.75 24.34 -3.10
N GLN A 490 -19.63 23.56 -2.03
CA GLN A 490 -20.28 23.87 -0.76
C GLN A 490 -19.52 24.99 -0.01
N PRO A 491 -20.24 25.92 0.66
CA PRO A 491 -19.60 26.97 1.44
C PRO A 491 -18.64 26.42 2.50
N GLY A 492 -17.38 26.90 2.50
CA GLY A 492 -16.35 26.47 3.44
C GLY A 492 -15.55 25.22 3.00
N HIS A 493 -15.89 24.66 1.84
CA HIS A 493 -15.19 23.52 1.23
C HIS A 493 -14.47 23.90 -0.07
N GLU A 494 -14.19 25.19 -0.27
CA GLU A 494 -13.54 25.66 -1.49
C GLU A 494 -12.08 25.18 -1.56
N PHE A 495 -11.71 24.57 -2.68
CA PHE A 495 -10.34 24.14 -2.94
C PHE A 495 -9.52 25.30 -3.54
N VAL A 496 -8.57 25.84 -2.76
CA VAL A 496 -7.74 26.99 -3.12
C VAL A 496 -6.36 26.51 -3.56
N SER A 497 -6.07 26.61 -4.84
CA SER A 497 -4.79 26.18 -5.43
C SER A 497 -4.48 26.95 -6.72
N SER A 498 -3.25 26.77 -7.21
CA SER A 498 -2.80 27.34 -8.49
C SER A 498 -3.40 26.64 -9.72
N VAL A 499 -3.84 25.40 -9.57
CA VAL A 499 -4.61 24.63 -10.57
C VAL A 499 -6.07 24.55 -10.09
N PRO A 500 -7.08 24.88 -10.91
CA PRO A 500 -8.49 24.70 -10.54
C PRO A 500 -8.81 23.24 -10.18
N PHE A 501 -9.66 23.02 -9.16
CA PHE A 501 -10.01 21.67 -8.69
C PHE A 501 -10.49 20.75 -9.82
N LYS A 502 -11.43 21.24 -10.65
CA LYS A 502 -11.97 20.52 -11.81
C LYS A 502 -10.95 20.26 -12.93
N GLU A 503 -9.75 20.82 -12.84
CA GLU A 503 -8.66 20.61 -13.79
C GLU A 503 -7.47 19.83 -13.19
N LEU A 504 -7.58 19.32 -11.96
CA LEU A 504 -6.49 18.55 -11.33
C LEU A 504 -6.08 17.31 -12.12
N TYR A 505 -6.99 16.70 -12.89
CA TYR A 505 -6.67 15.59 -13.80
C TYR A 505 -5.83 16.00 -15.03
N LYS A 506 -5.72 17.31 -15.29
CA LYS A 506 -4.90 17.90 -16.36
C LYS A 506 -3.50 18.27 -15.89
N VAL A 507 -3.12 17.89 -14.69
CA VAL A 507 -1.72 17.98 -14.25
C VAL A 507 -0.89 16.94 -15.02
N GLU A 508 0.35 17.29 -15.33
CA GLU A 508 1.30 16.37 -15.95
C GLU A 508 1.54 15.15 -15.04
N PRO A 509 1.42 13.90 -15.51
CA PRO A 509 1.48 12.69 -14.67
C PRO A 509 2.67 12.59 -13.70
N ARG A 510 3.88 13.02 -14.13
CA ARG A 510 5.08 13.03 -13.27
C ARG A 510 4.97 13.96 -12.07
N ARG A 511 4.04 14.92 -12.07
CA ARG A 511 3.85 15.90 -11.00
C ARG A 511 2.94 15.41 -9.89
N TYR A 512 2.20 14.32 -10.08
CA TYR A 512 1.39 13.75 -9.00
C TYR A 512 2.23 13.31 -7.78
N THR A 513 3.52 12.97 -7.97
CA THR A 513 4.44 12.65 -6.85
C THR A 513 4.89 13.87 -6.04
N VAL A 514 4.70 15.08 -6.58
CA VAL A 514 5.07 16.36 -5.96
C VAL A 514 3.90 17.35 -6.02
N LEU A 515 2.67 16.83 -6.02
CA LEU A 515 1.46 17.62 -6.23
C LEU A 515 1.29 18.74 -5.19
N PRO A 516 1.53 18.54 -3.88
CA PRO A 516 1.49 19.65 -2.92
C PRO A 516 2.40 20.82 -3.30
N THR A 517 3.62 20.51 -3.76
CA THR A 517 4.58 21.52 -4.21
C THR A 517 4.09 22.24 -5.46
N LEU A 518 3.48 21.52 -6.41
CA LEU A 518 2.89 22.11 -7.62
C LEU A 518 1.76 23.08 -7.27
N LEU A 519 0.83 22.67 -6.41
CA LEU A 519 -0.35 23.47 -6.04
C LEU A 519 -0.01 24.70 -5.20
N ALA A 520 1.10 24.64 -4.46
CA ALA A 520 1.70 25.77 -3.75
C ALA A 520 2.59 26.66 -4.64
N SER A 521 2.76 26.33 -5.92
CA SER A 521 3.57 27.08 -6.88
C SER A 521 2.70 27.68 -7.99
N ASN A 522 3.12 28.80 -8.55
CA ASN A 522 2.51 29.36 -9.75
C ASN A 522 2.68 28.40 -10.92
N VAL A 523 1.60 28.25 -11.69
CA VAL A 523 1.55 27.41 -12.88
C VAL A 523 1.01 28.20 -14.06
N THR A 524 1.39 27.77 -15.26
CA THR A 524 0.80 28.23 -16.53
C THR A 524 0.27 27.03 -17.28
N LYS A 525 -0.86 27.22 -17.96
CA LYS A 525 -1.45 26.19 -18.80
C LYS A 525 -0.78 26.21 -20.18
N ASN A 526 -0.18 25.10 -20.57
CA ASN A 526 0.40 24.92 -21.89
C ASN A 526 -0.73 24.76 -22.92
N SER A 527 -0.76 25.64 -23.93
CA SER A 527 -1.82 25.67 -24.94
C SER A 527 -1.79 24.49 -25.92
N VAL A 528 -0.66 23.78 -26.02
CA VAL A 528 -0.48 22.64 -26.93
C VAL A 528 -0.84 21.33 -26.24
N THR A 529 -0.45 21.17 -24.97
CA THR A 529 -0.67 19.91 -24.23
C THR A 529 -1.93 19.95 -23.35
N ASP A 530 -2.53 21.12 -23.15
CA ASP A 530 -3.62 21.37 -22.19
C ASP A 530 -3.25 21.01 -20.73
N LYS A 531 -1.94 20.96 -20.43
CA LYS A 531 -1.41 20.61 -19.10
C LYS A 531 -0.89 21.83 -18.34
N TYR A 532 -0.88 21.73 -17.01
CA TYR A 532 -0.30 22.75 -16.13
C TYR A 532 1.20 22.52 -15.88
N GLU A 533 2.00 23.56 -16.11
CA GLU A 533 3.46 23.58 -15.96
C GLU A 533 3.89 24.62 -14.92
N LEU A 534 4.99 24.34 -14.20
CA LEU A 534 5.53 25.25 -13.19
C LEU A 534 6.10 26.51 -13.83
N VAL A 535 5.78 27.67 -13.25
CA VAL A 535 6.49 28.91 -13.56
C VAL A 535 7.76 28.98 -12.72
N LEU A 536 8.90 29.04 -13.41
CA LEU A 536 10.23 29.02 -12.79
C LEU A 536 10.88 30.40 -12.85
N THR A 537 11.68 30.72 -11.84
CA THR A 537 12.62 31.85 -11.85
C THR A 537 13.80 31.57 -12.80
N GLU A 538 14.60 32.59 -13.10
CA GLU A 538 15.85 32.45 -13.87
C GLU A 538 16.85 31.43 -13.28
N LYS A 539 16.74 31.13 -11.97
CA LYS A 539 17.54 30.12 -11.27
C LYS A 539 16.88 28.74 -11.23
N ASN A 540 15.89 28.49 -12.09
CA ASN A 540 15.15 27.24 -12.19
C ASN A 540 14.42 26.83 -10.90
N ARG A 541 13.96 27.82 -10.11
CA ARG A 541 13.19 27.60 -8.87
C ARG A 541 11.71 27.94 -9.07
N PRO A 542 10.77 27.12 -8.57
CA PRO A 542 9.33 27.44 -8.62
C PRO A 542 9.01 28.78 -7.95
N ILE A 543 8.15 29.57 -8.59
CA ILE A 543 7.60 30.79 -8.00
C ILE A 543 6.42 30.39 -7.09
N PRO A 544 6.38 30.78 -5.80
CA PRO A 544 5.26 30.44 -4.93
C PRO A 544 3.93 31.03 -5.42
N TYR A 545 2.85 30.25 -5.32
CA TYR A 545 1.50 30.72 -5.55
C TYR A 545 1.03 31.58 -4.38
N LYS A 546 0.46 32.74 -4.70
CA LYS A 546 -0.12 33.67 -3.73
C LYS A 546 -1.62 33.77 -3.99
N PRO A 547 -2.47 33.02 -3.27
CA PRO A 547 -3.91 33.15 -3.41
C PRO A 547 -4.37 34.58 -3.11
N GLN A 548 -5.45 35.00 -3.77
CA GLN A 548 -6.00 36.35 -3.57
C GLN A 548 -6.67 36.50 -2.20
N GLY A 549 -6.56 37.68 -1.60
CA GLY A 549 -7.11 37.99 -0.28
C GLY A 549 -6.38 37.29 0.87
N ASN A 550 -7.09 37.02 1.96
CA ASN A 550 -6.57 36.34 3.15
C ASN A 550 -6.65 34.80 3.07
N LYS A 551 -6.86 34.23 1.87
CA LYS A 551 -6.97 32.78 1.69
C LYS A 551 -5.58 32.12 1.78
N GLN A 552 -5.54 30.86 2.17
CA GLN A 552 -4.34 30.02 2.12
C GLN A 552 -4.53 28.91 1.10
N VAL A 553 -3.43 28.38 0.58
CA VAL A 553 -3.47 27.20 -0.29
C VAL A 553 -4.03 26.04 0.51
N THR A 554 -4.97 25.29 -0.07
CA THR A 554 -5.58 24.14 0.58
C THR A 554 -4.54 23.05 0.82
N ASP A 555 -4.48 22.56 2.06
CA ASP A 555 -3.79 21.31 2.36
C ASP A 555 -4.58 20.14 1.75
N ILE A 556 -4.00 19.50 0.76
CA ILE A 556 -4.71 18.48 -0.03
C ILE A 556 -5.01 17.22 0.77
N TYR A 557 -4.15 16.87 1.74
CA TYR A 557 -4.33 15.67 2.56
C TYR A 557 -5.43 15.91 3.59
N GLN A 558 -5.45 17.10 4.21
CA GLN A 558 -6.55 17.48 5.09
C GLN A 558 -7.88 17.52 4.32
N TYR A 559 -7.88 18.09 3.12
CA TYR A 559 -9.09 18.19 2.29
C TYR A 559 -9.69 16.82 1.96
N SER A 560 -8.86 15.87 1.50
CA SER A 560 -9.31 14.53 1.16
C SER A 560 -9.72 13.72 2.38
N ALA A 561 -9.00 13.83 3.50
CA ALA A 561 -9.35 13.17 4.76
C ALA A 561 -10.74 13.60 5.27
N VAL A 562 -11.03 14.91 5.23
CA VAL A 562 -12.33 15.46 5.65
C VAL A 562 -13.44 15.03 4.68
N PHE A 563 -13.19 15.11 3.37
CA PHE A 563 -14.16 14.62 2.37
C PHE A 563 -14.53 13.16 2.61
N TRP A 564 -13.54 12.27 2.72
CA TRP A 564 -13.80 10.84 2.89
C TRP A 564 -14.53 10.53 4.20
N ASN A 565 -14.17 11.21 5.28
CA ASN A 565 -14.84 11.04 6.57
C ASN A 565 -16.33 11.41 6.46
N GLN A 566 -16.63 12.57 5.88
CA GLN A 566 -18.00 13.04 5.73
C GLN A 566 -18.79 12.17 4.74
N TYR A 567 -18.20 11.91 3.56
CA TYR A 567 -18.82 11.10 2.53
C TYR A 567 -19.21 9.72 3.08
N VAL A 568 -18.30 9.02 3.75
CA VAL A 568 -18.58 7.70 4.33
C VAL A 568 -19.63 7.80 5.43
N ALA A 569 -19.50 8.76 6.35
CA ALA A 569 -20.44 8.94 7.47
C ALA A 569 -21.88 9.26 7.02
N ASP A 570 -22.08 9.78 5.80
CA ASP A 570 -23.41 10.12 5.26
C ASP A 570 -24.10 8.95 4.52
N LYS A 571 -23.35 7.91 4.14
CA LYS A 571 -23.88 6.72 3.45
C LYS A 571 -24.20 5.59 4.42
N THR A 572 -24.99 4.61 3.97
CA THR A 572 -25.21 3.36 4.71
C THR A 572 -24.08 2.38 4.45
N ASN A 573 -23.88 1.41 5.35
CA ASN A 573 -22.91 0.34 5.16
C ASN A 573 -23.19 -0.45 3.86
N ASP A 574 -24.45 -0.74 3.53
CA ASP A 574 -24.83 -1.42 2.27
C ASP A 574 -24.34 -0.67 1.02
N TYR A 575 -24.55 0.66 0.99
CA TYR A 575 -24.09 1.51 -0.13
C TYR A 575 -22.56 1.46 -0.25
N LEU A 576 -21.87 1.49 0.89
CA LEU A 576 -20.42 1.47 0.95
C LEU A 576 -19.88 0.10 0.55
N THR A 577 -20.57 -1.00 0.86
CA THR A 577 -20.24 -2.34 0.39
C THR A 577 -20.24 -2.43 -1.14
N GLU A 578 -21.25 -1.87 -1.80
CA GLU A 578 -21.28 -1.82 -3.28
C GLU A 578 -20.17 -0.93 -3.84
N LEU A 579 -19.85 0.19 -3.18
CA LEU A 579 -18.71 1.03 -3.57
C LEU A 579 -17.39 0.28 -3.41
N MET A 580 -17.22 -0.50 -2.34
CA MET A 580 -16.04 -1.32 -2.10
C MET A 580 -15.84 -2.36 -3.21
N GLU A 581 -16.90 -3.05 -3.59
CA GLU A 581 -16.91 -4.01 -4.69
C GLU A 581 -16.51 -3.36 -6.03
N GLU A 582 -17.11 -2.22 -6.38
CA GLU A 582 -16.76 -1.49 -7.61
C GLU A 582 -15.30 -1.01 -7.61
N LEU A 583 -14.82 -0.44 -6.51
CA LEU A 583 -13.45 0.05 -6.40
C LEU A 583 -12.43 -1.08 -6.47
N THR A 584 -12.75 -2.26 -5.96
CA THR A 584 -11.91 -3.46 -6.04
C THR A 584 -11.64 -3.85 -7.49
N THR A 585 -12.69 -3.86 -8.32
CA THR A 585 -12.57 -4.09 -9.76
C THR A 585 -11.87 -2.94 -10.48
N PHE A 586 -12.21 -1.68 -10.16
CA PHE A 586 -11.74 -0.51 -10.89
C PHE A 586 -10.26 -0.20 -10.69
N LEU A 587 -9.78 -0.23 -9.44
CA LEU A 587 -8.38 0.08 -9.05
C LEU A 587 -7.38 -0.94 -9.61
N GLY A 588 -7.87 -2.13 -9.93
CA GLY A 588 -7.08 -3.19 -10.52
C GLY A 588 -6.18 -3.95 -9.55
N ILE A 589 -5.71 -5.11 -10.01
CA ILE A 589 -4.87 -6.03 -9.24
C ILE A 589 -3.52 -6.10 -9.93
N GLU A 590 -2.46 -5.75 -9.20
CA GLU A 590 -1.10 -6.03 -9.64
C GLU A 590 -0.75 -7.47 -9.22
N TYR A 591 -0.47 -8.34 -10.20
CA TYR A 591 -0.33 -9.79 -9.96
C TYR A 591 0.74 -10.11 -8.91
N SER A 592 1.83 -9.36 -8.95
CA SER A 592 3.00 -9.45 -8.06
C SER A 592 2.86 -8.67 -6.74
N SER A 593 1.71 -8.04 -6.45
CA SER A 593 1.47 -7.40 -5.16
C SER A 593 1.53 -8.45 -4.04
N ALA A 594 2.28 -8.19 -2.97
CA ALA A 594 2.36 -9.08 -1.81
C ALA A 594 1.13 -8.97 -0.90
N THR A 595 0.34 -7.91 -1.06
CA THR A 595 -0.74 -7.51 -0.15
C THR A 595 -2.13 -8.02 -0.54
N ILE A 596 -2.25 -8.73 -1.67
CA ILE A 596 -3.52 -9.32 -2.14
C ILE A 596 -3.97 -10.58 -1.37
N THR A 597 -3.36 -10.86 -0.22
CA THR A 597 -3.67 -12.06 0.59
C THR A 597 -3.89 -11.69 2.04
N LYS A 598 -4.78 -12.42 2.70
CA LYS A 598 -5.07 -12.33 4.14
C LYS A 598 -5.11 -13.74 4.73
N ALA A 599 -4.64 -13.92 5.96
CA ALA A 599 -4.78 -15.19 6.68
C ALA A 599 -6.26 -15.64 6.73
N LYS A 600 -6.52 -16.93 6.47
CA LYS A 600 -7.87 -17.52 6.54
C LYS A 600 -8.43 -17.45 7.96
N ASP A 601 -7.58 -17.77 8.93
CA ASP A 601 -7.91 -17.73 10.35
C ASP A 601 -7.53 -16.37 10.95
N SER A 602 -8.44 -15.80 11.73
CA SER A 602 -8.12 -14.59 12.52
C SER A 602 -7.09 -14.87 13.61
N PHE A 603 -6.91 -16.13 14.00
CA PHE A 603 -5.90 -16.55 14.98
C PHE A 603 -4.75 -17.29 14.30
N VAL A 604 -3.54 -16.79 14.48
CA VAL A 604 -2.32 -17.42 13.96
C VAL A 604 -1.51 -18.02 15.10
N ASN A 605 -0.93 -19.19 14.85
CA ASN A 605 -0.01 -19.82 15.79
C ASN A 605 1.34 -19.09 15.77
N VAL A 606 1.87 -18.80 16.96
CA VAL A 606 3.24 -18.32 17.17
C VAL A 606 3.84 -19.16 18.28
N LEU A 607 5.12 -19.49 18.14
CA LEU A 607 5.86 -20.15 19.20
C LEU A 607 6.49 -19.09 20.10
N VAL A 608 6.23 -19.17 21.41
CA VAL A 608 6.84 -18.30 22.41
C VAL A 608 7.53 -19.18 23.45
N GLN A 609 8.80 -18.88 23.76
CA GLN A 609 9.56 -19.67 24.74
C GLN A 609 8.80 -19.77 26.07
N LYS A 610 8.79 -20.97 26.66
CA LYS A 610 8.08 -21.25 27.93
C LYS A 610 8.47 -20.35 29.10
N GLY A 611 9.70 -19.83 29.08
CA GLY A 611 10.19 -18.88 30.07
C GLY A 611 9.49 -17.53 30.05
N TYR A 612 8.72 -17.22 29.00
CA TYR A 612 7.95 -15.99 28.89
C TYR A 612 6.44 -16.21 29.06
N VAL A 613 5.82 -15.30 29.80
CA VAL A 613 4.39 -15.03 29.74
C VAL A 613 4.23 -13.75 28.94
N ALA A 614 3.91 -13.92 27.66
CA ALA A 614 3.52 -12.81 26.80
C ALA A 614 1.99 -12.64 26.87
N PRO A 615 1.48 -11.43 27.09
CA PRO A 615 0.04 -11.20 27.03
C PRO A 615 -0.47 -11.42 25.61
N TYR A 616 -1.74 -11.79 25.51
CA TYR A 616 -2.45 -11.77 24.25
C TYR A 616 -2.77 -10.31 23.89
N THR A 617 -2.25 -9.85 22.76
CA THR A 617 -2.56 -8.53 22.20
C THR A 617 -3.31 -8.70 20.90
N VAL A 618 -4.43 -7.98 20.77
CA VAL A 618 -5.19 -7.88 19.51
C VAL A 618 -4.65 -6.68 18.76
N ASN A 619 -4.32 -6.84 17.48
CA ASN A 619 -3.99 -5.75 16.54
C ASN A 619 -2.69 -5.00 16.81
N ASN A 620 -1.77 -5.59 17.57
CA ASN A 620 -0.46 -4.97 17.74
C ASN A 620 0.49 -5.42 16.63
N SER A 621 0.92 -4.46 15.81
CA SER A 621 2.04 -4.61 14.88
C SER A 621 3.40 -4.67 15.58
N VAL A 622 3.43 -4.48 16.89
CA VAL A 622 4.62 -4.44 17.75
C VAL A 622 4.36 -5.22 19.04
N ASP A 623 5.28 -6.10 19.42
CA ASP A 623 5.20 -6.79 20.71
C ASP A 623 5.29 -5.79 21.88
N MET A 624 4.30 -5.82 22.79
CA MET A 624 4.34 -5.00 24.01
C MET A 624 5.22 -5.68 25.07
N TYR A 625 6.53 -5.61 24.88
CA TYR A 625 7.51 -6.20 25.80
C TYR A 625 7.39 -5.70 27.25
N VAL A 626 6.80 -4.51 27.46
CA VAL A 626 6.49 -3.96 28.80
C VAL A 626 5.59 -4.90 29.62
N ASP A 627 4.72 -5.65 28.95
CA ASP A 627 3.77 -6.57 29.57
C ASP A 627 4.27 -8.01 29.63
N TRP A 628 5.40 -8.30 28.99
CA TRP A 628 6.01 -9.61 29.10
C TRP A 628 6.49 -9.85 30.53
N ARG A 629 6.26 -11.06 31.01
CA ARG A 629 6.77 -11.54 32.30
C ARG A 629 7.67 -12.74 32.09
N ILE A 630 8.64 -12.90 32.97
CA ILE A 630 9.57 -14.03 32.97
C ILE A 630 9.11 -15.01 34.05
N ASN A 631 8.76 -16.22 33.63
CA ASN A 631 8.55 -17.35 34.54
C ASN A 631 9.92 -17.85 34.99
N LYS A 632 10.13 -17.90 36.30
CA LYS A 632 11.34 -18.47 36.90
C LYS A 632 11.24 -19.98 37.03
#